data_AF-A0A7C9CSU2-F1
#
_entry.id   AF-A0A7C9CSU2-F1
#
_cell.length_a   1.000
_cell.length_b   1.000
_cell.length_c   1.000
_cell.angle_alpha   90.00
_cell.angle_beta   90.00
_cell.angle_gamma   90.00
#
_symmetry.space_group_name_H-M   'P 1'
#
loop_
_entity.id
_entity.type
_entity.pdbx_description
1 polymer ?
#
loop_
_entity_poly.entity_id
_entity_poly.type
_entity_poly.pdbx_seq_one_letter_code
_entity_poly.pdbx_strand_id
1 'polypeptide(L)'
;KVLQSCNGLFLLSTTTTQYGFHRNKIVCFNEQEFHVFNPTSPPCYTLAFDGTTSSHYKVVCVRRTTGDRHKIVIYSSKSELWQLSNASDFPAPRDIDFMAGVYCNSAVLWTKRTNRGLYFDVEKEEINHMPKLPRKEHYSCEYFGESKGYIHCVFTMEGLHY
;
A
#
# COMPACT_ATOMS: atom_id res chain seq x y z
N LYS A 1 -3.05 11.15 -12.07
CA LYS A 1 -3.50 11.24 -10.65
C LYS A 1 -2.40 10.68 -9.76
N VAL A 2 -2.03 11.37 -8.68
CA VAL A 2 -1.14 10.79 -7.65
C VAL A 2 -1.92 9.72 -6.88
N LEU A 3 -1.35 8.52 -6.81
CA LEU A 3 -1.89 7.41 -6.01
C LEU A 3 -1.32 7.43 -4.59
N GLN A 4 -0.01 7.65 -4.46
CA GLN A 4 0.66 7.65 -3.16
C GLN A 4 2.00 8.41 -3.25
N SER A 5 2.54 8.78 -2.10
CA SER A 5 3.92 9.24 -1.94
C SER A 5 4.59 8.50 -0.78
N CYS A 6 5.92 8.31 -0.85
CA CYS A 6 6.72 7.73 0.23
C CYS A 6 8.17 8.25 0.13
N ASN A 7 8.65 8.95 1.17
CA ASN A 7 10.04 9.41 1.28
C ASN A 7 10.60 10.09 0.03
N GLY A 8 9.82 11.00 -0.57
CA GLY A 8 10.21 11.75 -1.77
C GLY A 8 9.87 11.08 -3.11
N LEU A 9 9.45 9.81 -3.11
CA LEU A 9 8.92 9.14 -4.30
C LEU A 9 7.43 9.36 -4.48
N PHE A 10 7.00 9.48 -5.73
CA PHE A 10 5.60 9.57 -6.12
C PHE A 10 5.18 8.39 -6.98
N LEU A 11 4.04 7.79 -6.64
CA LEU A 11 3.36 6.80 -7.45
C LEU A 11 2.19 7.46 -8.17
N LEU A 12 2.20 7.43 -9.49
CA LEU A 12 1.25 8.11 -10.35
C LEU A 12 0.46 7.09 -11.17
N SER A 13 -0.84 7.29 -11.29
CA SER A 13 -1.66 6.63 -12.31
C SER A 13 -1.87 7.59 -13.47
N THR A 14 -1.56 7.13 -14.66
CA THR A 14 -1.79 7.84 -15.92
C THR A 14 -2.70 7.01 -16.81
N THR A 15 -3.58 7.66 -17.56
CA THR A 15 -4.44 6.99 -18.54
C THR A 15 -4.05 7.49 -19.91
N THR A 16 -3.56 6.59 -20.76
CA THR A 16 -3.22 6.92 -22.15
C THR A 16 -4.27 6.34 -23.07
N THR A 17 -4.80 7.16 -23.98
CA THR A 17 -5.64 6.73 -25.09
C THR A 17 -4.76 6.42 -26.30
N GLN A 18 -4.68 5.16 -26.68
CA GLN A 18 -4.07 4.75 -27.95
C GLN A 18 -5.11 4.00 -28.77
N TYR A 19 -5.36 4.46 -30.00
CA TYR A 19 -6.31 3.84 -30.94
C TYR A 19 -7.72 3.64 -30.36
N GLY A 20 -8.21 4.58 -29.55
CA GLY A 20 -9.53 4.48 -28.90
C GLY A 20 -9.57 3.59 -27.65
N PHE A 21 -8.46 2.93 -27.28
CA PHE A 21 -8.37 2.14 -26.05
C PHE A 21 -7.73 2.92 -24.91
N HIS A 22 -8.38 2.96 -23.76
CA HIS A 22 -7.83 3.50 -22.51
C HIS A 22 -6.91 2.46 -21.87
N ARG A 23 -5.61 2.78 -21.73
CA ARG A 23 -4.66 1.99 -20.96
C ARG A 23 -4.20 2.77 -19.73
N ASN A 24 -4.42 2.19 -18.56
CA ASN A 24 -3.84 2.72 -17.33
C ASN A 24 -2.38 2.31 -17.26
N LYS A 25 -1.50 3.23 -16.88
CA LYS A 25 -0.09 2.99 -16.59
C LYS A 25 0.22 3.51 -15.20
N ILE A 26 1.07 2.80 -14.48
CA ILE A 26 1.60 3.26 -13.20
C ILE A 26 3.01 3.77 -13.46
N VAL A 27 3.30 4.96 -12.94
CA VAL A 27 4.61 5.60 -13.07
C VAL A 27 5.13 5.84 -11.66
N CYS A 28 6.31 5.32 -11.35
CA CYS A 28 7.06 5.76 -10.18
C CYS A 28 8.02 6.85 -10.63
N PHE A 29 8.06 7.95 -9.88
CA PHE A 29 8.83 9.14 -10.22
C PHE A 29 9.64 9.59 -9.01
N ASN A 30 10.91 9.88 -9.25
CA ASN A 30 11.79 10.68 -8.38
C ASN A 30 12.28 11.91 -9.17
N GLU A 31 13.00 12.84 -8.52
CA GLU A 31 13.46 14.08 -9.19
C GLU A 31 14.39 13.86 -10.40
N GLN A 32 14.98 12.67 -10.59
CA GLN A 32 15.94 12.36 -11.65
C GLN A 32 15.48 11.30 -12.68
N GLU A 33 14.53 10.43 -12.34
CA GLU A 33 14.19 9.21 -13.08
C GLU A 33 12.68 8.88 -13.00
N PHE A 34 12.15 8.25 -14.06
CA PHE A 34 10.78 7.74 -14.10
C PHE A 34 10.75 6.30 -14.60
N HIS A 35 10.02 5.43 -13.89
CA HIS A 35 9.79 4.04 -14.27
C HIS A 35 8.32 3.81 -14.56
N VAL A 36 8.02 3.32 -15.76
CA VAL A 36 6.65 3.05 -16.21
C VAL A 36 6.41 1.55 -16.20
N PHE A 37 5.34 1.11 -15.55
CA PHE A 37 4.95 -0.30 -15.53
C PHE A 37 3.46 -0.48 -15.79
N ASN A 38 3.14 -1.64 -16.38
CA ASN A 38 1.75 -2.03 -16.61
C ASN A 38 1.10 -2.40 -15.27
N PRO A 39 -0.05 -1.80 -14.92
CA PRO A 39 -0.76 -2.14 -13.71
C PRO A 39 -1.22 -3.59 -13.77
N THR A 40 -1.20 -4.21 -12.62
CA THR A 40 -1.95 -5.43 -12.35
C THR A 40 -3.24 -5.08 -11.64
N SER A 41 -4.37 -5.47 -12.22
CA SER A 41 -5.70 -5.13 -11.69
C SER A 41 -6.08 -5.99 -10.48
N PRO A 42 -6.75 -5.45 -9.43
CA PRO A 42 -6.96 -4.03 -9.10
C PRO A 42 -5.76 -3.38 -8.36
N PRO A 43 -5.64 -2.04 -8.35
CA PRO A 43 -4.41 -1.33 -8.04
C PRO A 43 -4.25 -0.98 -6.54
N CYS A 44 -4.19 -1.98 -5.65
CA CYS A 44 -3.82 -1.75 -4.25
C CYS A 44 -2.30 -1.66 -4.14
N TYR A 45 -1.73 -0.52 -4.54
CA TYR A 45 -0.29 -0.30 -4.55
C TYR A 45 0.18 0.51 -3.35
N THR A 46 1.32 0.11 -2.79
CA THR A 46 2.03 0.88 -1.78
C THR A 46 3.52 0.89 -2.08
N LEU A 47 4.09 2.07 -2.28
CA LEU A 47 5.51 2.36 -2.30
C LEU A 47 6.11 2.01 -0.94
N ALA A 48 7.16 1.20 -0.99
CA ALA A 48 8.05 0.91 0.11
C ALA A 48 9.44 1.43 -0.26
N PHE A 49 9.81 2.56 0.33
CA PHE A 49 11.06 3.23 0.02
C PHE A 49 11.62 3.94 1.24
N ASP A 50 12.90 3.73 1.48
CA ASP A 50 13.69 4.50 2.42
C ASP A 50 15.01 4.86 1.76
N GLY A 51 15.11 6.09 1.28
CA GLY A 51 16.30 6.60 0.61
C GLY A 51 17.54 6.66 1.49
N THR A 52 17.39 6.53 2.81
CA THR A 52 18.53 6.49 3.74
C THR A 52 19.19 5.12 3.80
N THR A 53 18.48 4.05 3.43
CA THR A 53 18.98 2.67 3.47
C THR A 53 19.29 2.10 2.08
N SER A 54 18.59 2.55 1.03
CA SER A 54 18.74 2.03 -0.32
C SER A 54 18.33 3.06 -1.38
N SER A 55 19.03 3.09 -2.52
CA SER A 55 18.60 3.85 -3.70
C SER A 55 17.47 3.16 -4.47
N HIS A 56 17.24 1.87 -4.22
CA HIS A 56 16.17 1.10 -4.83
C HIS A 56 14.90 1.13 -3.98
N TYR A 57 13.75 1.18 -4.66
CA TYR A 57 12.43 1.13 -4.05
C TYR A 57 11.69 -0.16 -4.44
N LYS A 58 10.70 -0.51 -3.63
CA LYS A 58 9.75 -1.57 -3.93
C LYS A 58 8.33 -1.02 -4.07
N VAL A 59 7.49 -1.67 -4.85
CA VAL A 59 6.04 -1.42 -4.90
C VAL A 59 5.33 -2.69 -4.49
N VAL A 60 4.64 -2.64 -3.35
CA VAL A 60 3.83 -3.73 -2.82
C VAL A 60 2.43 -3.64 -3.43
N CYS A 61 1.97 -4.72 -4.06
CA CYS A 61 0.64 -4.83 -4.65
C CYS A 61 -0.15 -5.93 -3.95
N VAL A 62 -1.32 -5.60 -3.38
CA VAL A 62 -2.26 -6.58 -2.82
C VAL A 62 -3.30 -6.94 -3.87
N ARG A 63 -3.47 -8.24 -4.15
CA ARG A 63 -4.48 -8.75 -5.10
C ARG A 63 -5.41 -9.72 -4.41
N ARG A 64 -6.71 -9.58 -4.67
CA ARG A 64 -7.71 -10.57 -4.25
C ARG A 64 -7.55 -11.84 -5.08
N THR A 65 -7.61 -12.99 -4.42
CA THR A 65 -7.63 -14.33 -5.01
C THR A 65 -9.00 -14.98 -4.79
N THR A 66 -9.14 -16.24 -5.19
CA THR A 66 -10.38 -17.00 -4.98
C THR A 66 -10.61 -17.25 -3.48
N GLY A 67 -11.87 -17.25 -3.06
CA GLY A 67 -12.24 -17.57 -1.66
C GLY A 67 -11.91 -16.48 -0.63
N ASP A 68 -12.05 -15.20 -0.98
CA ASP A 68 -11.85 -14.04 -0.08
C ASP A 68 -10.44 -13.93 0.54
N ARG A 69 -9.45 -14.54 -0.14
CA ARG A 69 -8.03 -14.42 0.22
C ARG A 69 -7.35 -13.34 -0.62
N HIS A 70 -6.17 -12.96 -0.17
CA HIS A 70 -5.32 -11.96 -0.81
C HIS A 70 -3.92 -12.51 -0.95
N LYS A 71 -3.22 -12.09 -2.00
CA LYS A 71 -1.79 -12.35 -2.22
C LYS A 71 -1.05 -11.07 -2.48
N ILE A 72 0.25 -11.08 -2.24
CA ILE A 72 1.13 -9.94 -2.46
C ILE A 72 2.04 -10.19 -3.66
N VAL A 73 2.17 -9.18 -4.51
CA VAL A 73 3.14 -9.15 -5.61
C VAL A 73 3.98 -7.89 -5.44
N ILE A 74 5.29 -8.02 -5.57
CA ILE A 74 6.25 -6.96 -5.29
C ILE A 74 6.99 -6.61 -6.57
N TYR A 75 6.98 -5.34 -6.94
CA TYR A 75 7.94 -4.80 -7.89
C TYR A 75 9.19 -4.38 -7.14
N SER A 76 10.37 -4.66 -7.68
CA SER A 76 11.64 -4.14 -7.17
C SER A 76 12.32 -3.32 -8.26
N SER A 77 12.68 -2.06 -7.97
CA SER A 77 13.45 -1.26 -8.93
C SER A 77 14.87 -1.77 -9.13
N LYS A 78 15.37 -2.62 -8.23
CA LYS A 78 16.68 -3.26 -8.37
C LYS A 78 16.71 -4.32 -9.47
N SER A 79 15.64 -5.12 -9.57
CA SER A 79 15.53 -6.17 -10.60
C SER A 79 14.66 -5.77 -11.77
N GLU A 80 13.95 -4.64 -11.67
CA GLU A 80 12.96 -4.13 -12.62
C GLU A 80 11.82 -5.11 -12.95
N LEU A 81 11.55 -6.06 -12.04
CA LEU A 81 10.57 -7.13 -12.23
C LEU A 81 9.52 -7.15 -11.13
N TRP A 82 8.32 -7.60 -11.52
CA TRP A 82 7.28 -8.02 -10.59
C TRP A 82 7.50 -9.48 -10.20
N GLN A 83 7.51 -9.76 -8.89
CA GLN A 83 7.66 -11.10 -8.34
C GLN A 83 6.52 -11.38 -7.38
N LEU A 84 6.02 -12.61 -7.38
CA LEU A 84 5.08 -13.08 -6.35
C LEU A 84 5.82 -13.13 -5.02
N SER A 85 5.20 -12.61 -3.97
CA SER A 85 5.79 -12.69 -2.64
C SER A 85 5.77 -14.12 -2.10
N ASN A 86 6.75 -14.45 -1.26
CA ASN A 86 6.83 -15.70 -0.50
C ASN A 86 5.76 -15.80 0.60
N ALA A 87 5.08 -14.69 0.92
CA ALA A 87 3.92 -14.72 1.80
C ALA A 87 2.82 -15.64 1.25
N SER A 88 2.33 -16.54 2.10
CA SER A 88 1.14 -17.33 1.76
C SER A 88 -0.06 -16.42 1.54
N ASP A 89 -0.98 -16.84 0.67
CA ASP A 89 -2.30 -16.21 0.53
C ASP A 89 -2.92 -16.05 1.93
N PHE A 90 -3.50 -14.89 2.24
CA PHE A 90 -3.99 -14.57 3.58
C PHE A 90 -5.43 -14.06 3.57
N PRO A 91 -6.22 -14.35 4.62
CA PRO A 91 -7.52 -13.72 4.81
C PRO A 91 -7.32 -12.28 5.30
N ALA A 92 -8.25 -11.39 4.94
CA ALA A 92 -8.27 -10.04 5.48
C ALA A 92 -9.70 -9.68 5.91
N PRO A 93 -9.88 -8.96 7.04
CA PRO A 93 -11.15 -8.35 7.38
C PRO A 93 -11.66 -7.47 6.23
N ARG A 94 -12.99 -7.47 5.98
CA ARG A 94 -13.63 -6.74 4.87
C ARG A 94 -13.45 -5.22 4.94
N ASP A 95 -13.06 -4.73 6.09
CA ASP A 95 -12.91 -3.32 6.45
C ASP A 95 -11.45 -2.86 6.47
N ILE A 96 -10.49 -3.67 6.01
CA ILE A 96 -9.13 -3.21 5.72
C ILE A 96 -9.12 -2.49 4.38
N ASP A 97 -8.49 -1.31 4.33
CA ASP A 97 -8.30 -0.56 3.09
C ASP A 97 -6.90 -0.78 2.52
N PHE A 98 -6.79 -1.67 1.52
CA PHE A 98 -5.52 -1.91 0.84
C PHE A 98 -5.09 -0.78 -0.12
N MET A 99 -5.97 0.20 -0.39
CA MET A 99 -5.62 1.38 -1.20
C MET A 99 -4.88 2.45 -0.39
N ALA A 100 -5.00 2.40 0.95
CA ALA A 100 -4.45 3.39 1.87
C ALA A 100 -3.24 2.85 2.65
N GLY A 101 -2.43 2.01 2.00
CA GLY A 101 -1.22 1.45 2.63
C GLY A 101 -0.17 2.51 2.93
N VAL A 102 0.48 2.37 4.08
CA VAL A 102 1.54 3.27 4.56
C VAL A 102 2.81 2.47 4.81
N TYR A 103 3.93 2.90 4.23
CA TYR A 103 5.23 2.32 4.53
C TYR A 103 5.86 2.99 5.75
N CYS A 104 6.34 2.20 6.71
CA CYS A 104 7.04 2.65 7.90
C CYS A 104 7.94 1.53 8.43
N ASN A 105 9.21 1.84 8.74
CA ASN A 105 10.18 0.92 9.33
C ASN A 105 10.24 -0.45 8.63
N SER A 106 10.45 -0.46 7.31
CA SER A 106 10.53 -1.68 6.48
C SER A 106 9.24 -2.51 6.39
N ALA A 107 8.11 -1.99 6.86
CA ALA A 107 6.81 -2.64 6.74
C ALA A 107 5.80 -1.77 6.00
N VAL A 108 4.85 -2.40 5.31
CA VAL A 108 3.64 -1.74 4.81
C VAL A 108 2.47 -2.06 5.73
N LEU A 109 1.76 -1.04 6.18
CA LEU A 109 0.65 -1.14 7.12
C LEU A 109 -0.68 -0.76 6.46
N TRP A 110 -1.74 -1.48 6.80
CA TRP A 110 -3.10 -1.21 6.34
C TRP A 110 -4.11 -1.26 7.49
N THR A 111 -5.00 -0.26 7.54
CA THR A 111 -6.14 -0.18 8.44
C THR A 111 -7.23 0.73 7.86
N LYS A 112 -8.43 0.72 8.43
CA LYS A 112 -9.50 1.70 8.11
C LYS A 112 -10.51 1.83 9.25
N ARG A 113 -11.48 0.90 9.32
CA ARG A 113 -12.63 0.97 10.22
C ARG A 113 -12.59 -0.02 11.38
N THR A 114 -11.53 -0.81 11.53
CA THR A 114 -11.35 -1.66 12.72
C THR A 114 -10.21 -1.20 13.60
N ASN A 115 -10.29 -1.56 14.89
CA ASN A 115 -9.15 -1.52 15.80
C ASN A 115 -8.07 -2.57 15.44
N ARG A 116 -8.26 -3.30 14.34
CA ARG A 116 -7.33 -4.26 13.77
C ARG A 116 -6.63 -3.62 12.57
N GLY A 117 -5.42 -4.07 12.33
CA GLY A 117 -4.67 -3.73 11.13
C GLY A 117 -3.83 -4.91 10.71
N LEU A 118 -3.30 -4.82 9.50
CA LEU A 118 -2.30 -5.76 9.00
C LEU A 118 -1.03 -4.99 8.71
N TYR A 119 0.11 -5.64 8.91
CA TYR A 119 1.36 -5.16 8.34
C TYR A 119 2.05 -6.29 7.59
N PHE A 120 2.72 -5.92 6.51
CA PHE A 120 3.57 -6.78 5.72
C PHE A 120 5.01 -6.35 5.91
N ASP A 121 5.84 -7.24 6.45
CA ASP A 121 7.29 -7.05 6.52
C ASP A 121 7.86 -7.25 5.10
N VAL A 122 8.41 -6.18 4.52
CA VAL A 122 8.81 -6.15 3.11
C VAL A 122 10.11 -6.94 2.86
N GLU A 123 10.92 -7.16 3.89
CA GLU A 123 12.19 -7.89 3.77
C GLU A 123 12.02 -9.37 4.09
N LYS A 124 11.23 -9.69 5.12
CA LYS A 124 10.91 -11.10 5.45
C LYS A 124 9.81 -11.68 4.57
N GLU A 125 9.04 -10.82 3.93
CA GLU A 125 7.86 -11.19 3.16
C GLU A 125 6.81 -11.94 3.99
N GLU A 126 6.49 -11.38 5.15
CA GLU A 126 5.56 -11.97 6.11
C GLU A 126 4.39 -11.02 6.41
N ILE A 127 3.16 -11.56 6.37
CA ILE A 127 1.95 -10.83 6.76
C ILE A 127 1.61 -11.10 8.22
N ASN A 128 1.34 -10.06 8.98
CA ASN A 128 1.10 -10.13 10.41
C ASN A 128 -0.02 -9.16 10.84
N HIS A 129 -0.57 -9.39 12.03
CA HIS A 129 -1.53 -8.47 12.63
C HIS A 129 -0.80 -7.31 13.31
N MET A 130 -1.29 -6.09 13.08
CA MET A 130 -0.87 -4.94 13.86
C MET A 130 -1.31 -5.09 15.32
N PRO A 131 -0.58 -4.48 16.27
CA PRO A 131 -1.09 -4.26 17.61
C PRO A 131 -2.46 -3.59 17.56
N LYS A 132 -3.34 -3.92 18.51
CA LYS A 132 -4.65 -3.28 18.60
C LYS A 132 -4.46 -1.77 18.71
N LEU A 133 -5.10 -1.03 17.80
CA LEU A 133 -5.06 0.43 17.85
C LEU A 133 -5.78 0.92 19.11
N PRO A 134 -5.27 1.93 19.81
CA PRO A 134 -5.86 2.46 21.05
C PRO A 134 -7.09 3.32 20.75
N ARG A 135 -8.10 2.74 20.10
CA ARG A 135 -9.34 3.41 19.67
C ARG A 135 -10.57 2.61 20.11
N LYS A 136 -11.66 3.31 20.42
CA LYS A 136 -12.95 2.68 20.73
C LYS A 136 -13.64 2.21 19.45
N GLU A 137 -14.59 1.28 19.57
CA GLU A 137 -15.24 0.59 18.43
C GLU A 137 -16.11 1.51 17.54
N HIS A 138 -16.30 2.78 17.92
CA HIS A 138 -17.10 3.77 17.19
C HIS A 138 -16.29 4.87 16.49
N TYR A 139 -14.97 4.68 16.35
CA TYR A 139 -14.10 5.67 15.72
C TYR A 139 -13.61 5.20 14.34
N SER A 140 -13.76 6.04 13.34
CA SER A 140 -13.13 5.89 12.02
C SER A 140 -11.72 6.47 12.04
N CYS A 141 -10.79 5.84 11.32
CA CYS A 141 -9.46 6.40 11.09
C CYS A 141 -9.56 7.34 9.87
N GLU A 142 -9.57 8.64 10.11
CA GLU A 142 -9.64 9.65 9.04
C GLU A 142 -8.29 9.93 8.42
N TYR A 143 -7.23 9.79 9.21
CA TYR A 143 -5.86 9.91 8.74
C TYR A 143 -5.04 8.74 9.27
N PHE A 144 -4.28 8.12 8.38
CA PHE A 144 -3.31 7.07 8.67
C PHE A 144 -2.07 7.39 7.83
N GLY A 145 -0.97 7.71 8.48
CA GLY A 145 0.24 8.17 7.80
C GLY A 145 1.50 7.94 8.60
N GLU A 146 2.64 8.11 7.95
CA GLU A 146 3.96 8.00 8.58
C GLU A 146 4.59 9.39 8.71
N SER A 147 5.30 9.61 9.83
CA SER A 147 6.21 10.74 9.98
C SER A 147 7.35 10.37 10.93
N LYS A 148 8.60 10.61 10.51
CA LYS A 148 9.82 10.40 11.31
C LYS A 148 9.98 8.98 11.87
N GLY A 149 9.53 7.96 11.13
CA GLY A 149 9.57 6.55 11.54
C GLY A 149 8.44 6.16 12.49
N TYR A 150 7.43 7.01 12.67
CA TYR A 150 6.26 6.73 13.51
C TYR A 150 4.98 6.76 12.71
N ILE A 151 4.03 5.92 13.10
CA ILE A 151 2.68 5.92 12.55
C ILE A 151 1.81 6.90 13.32
N HIS A 152 1.15 7.78 12.58
CA HIS A 152 0.20 8.75 13.07
C HIS A 152 -1.20 8.39 12.60
N CYS A 153 -2.12 8.35 13.56
CA CYS A 153 -3.53 8.08 13.32
C CYS A 153 -4.38 9.23 13.87
N VAL A 154 -5.31 9.74 13.07
CA VAL A 154 -6.36 10.66 13.55
C VAL A 154 -7.69 9.95 13.47
N PHE A 155 -8.41 9.97 14.59
CA PHE A 155 -9.68 9.29 14.74
C PHE A 155 -10.80 10.28 14.97
N THR A 156 -11.94 10.10 14.32
CA THR A 156 -13.18 10.84 14.59
C THR A 156 -14.25 9.87 15.03
N MET A 157 -15.19 10.34 15.86
CA MET A 157 -16.38 9.56 16.19
C MET A 157 -17.26 9.47 14.94
N GLU A 158 -17.64 8.26 14.56
CA GLU A 158 -18.75 8.10 13.63
C GLU A 158 -20.00 8.60 14.37
N GLY A 159 -20.60 9.69 13.89
CA GLY A 159 -21.81 10.23 14.49
C GLY A 159 -22.86 9.13 14.58
N LEU A 160 -23.49 8.99 15.75
CA LEU A 160 -24.68 8.15 15.87
C LEU A 160 -25.69 8.69 14.86
N HIS A 161 -25.98 7.92 13.81
CA HIS A 161 -27.15 8.15 12.99
C HIS A 161 -28.37 7.97 13.92
N TYR A 162 -28.86 9.09 14.46
CA TYR A 162 -30.14 9.15 15.17
C TYR A 162 -31.29 9.01 14.19
#